data_AF-A0AAN0YSW0-F1
#
_entry.id   AF-A0AAN0YSW0-F1
#
_cell.length_a   1.000
_cell.length_b   1.000
_cell.length_c   1.000
_cell.angle_alpha   90.00
_cell.angle_beta   90.00
_cell.angle_gamma   90.00
#
_symmetry.space_group_name_H-M   'P 1'
#
loop_
_entity.id
_entity.type
_entity.pdbx_description
1 polymer ?
#
loop_
_entity_poly.entity_id
_entity_poly.type
_entity_poly.pdbx_seq_one_letter_code
_entity_poly.pdbx_strand_id
1 'polypeptide(L)'
;MNLKRDLGWKEATSLGTGAMVGAGIFVLSGVAAGKACPAVMLAFVIAAILEILLGLCYAELASRYPRAGGAMKVNNRSIVPSSSSTSCDPRKRCTV
;
A
#
# COMPACT_ATOMS: atom_id res chain seq x y z
N MET A 1 5.71 -22.34 -12.52
CA MET A 1 5.78 -21.79 -11.15
C MET A 1 4.37 -21.47 -10.66
N ASN A 2 3.74 -22.41 -9.96
CA ASN A 2 2.41 -22.25 -9.37
C ASN A 2 2.64 -21.81 -7.91
N LEU A 3 2.45 -20.51 -7.64
CA LEU A 3 2.59 -19.96 -6.28
C LEU A 3 1.37 -20.43 -5.47
N LYS A 4 1.63 -21.28 -4.48
CA LYS A 4 0.61 -21.66 -3.49
C LYS A 4 0.30 -20.40 -2.68
N ARG A 5 -0.93 -19.91 -2.80
CA ARG A 5 -1.41 -18.74 -2.04
C ARG A 5 -1.62 -19.14 -0.59
N ASP A 6 -0.51 -19.21 0.15
CA ASP A 6 -0.49 -19.59 1.57
C ASP A 6 -0.17 -18.39 2.49
N LEU A 7 -0.29 -17.15 1.97
CA LEU A 7 -0.08 -15.98 2.79
C LEU A 7 -1.24 -15.85 3.78
N GLY A 8 -1.03 -16.38 4.98
CA GLY A 8 -1.98 -16.29 6.07
C GLY A 8 -2.15 -14.84 6.53
N TRP A 9 -3.21 -14.59 7.30
CA TRP A 9 -3.52 -13.26 7.81
C TRP A 9 -2.36 -12.65 8.62
N LYS A 10 -1.63 -13.46 9.40
CA LYS A 10 -0.47 -13.00 10.20
C LYS A 10 0.69 -12.54 9.32
N GLU A 11 1.02 -13.32 8.29
CA GLU A 11 2.10 -13.04 7.35
C GLU A 11 1.78 -11.76 6.55
N ALA A 12 0.52 -11.64 6.10
CA ALA A 12 0.04 -10.47 5.38
C ALA A 12 0.09 -9.19 6.21
N THR A 13 -0.34 -9.24 7.49
CA THR A 13 -0.27 -8.06 8.38
C THR A 13 1.18 -7.70 8.70
N SER A 14 2.03 -8.69 8.99
CA SER A 14 3.44 -8.46 9.31
C SER A 14 4.19 -7.80 8.15
N LEU A 15 3.92 -8.25 6.92
CA LEU A 15 4.49 -7.67 5.70
C LEU A 15 4.09 -6.21 5.54
N GLY A 16 2.81 -5.87 5.79
CA GLY A 16 2.30 -4.50 5.73
C GLY A 16 2.90 -3.59 6.78
N THR A 17 2.85 -3.98 8.06
CA THR A 17 3.39 -3.17 9.17
C THR A 17 4.90 -3.01 9.10
N GLY A 18 5.64 -4.04 8.66
CA GLY A 18 7.08 -3.97 8.48
C GLY A 18 7.49 -2.97 7.40
N ALA A 19 6.80 -2.98 6.26
CA ALA A 19 7.03 -2.01 5.18
C ALA A 19 6.72 -0.57 5.62
N MET A 20 5.63 -0.37 6.35
CA MET A 20 5.20 0.95 6.83
C MET A 20 6.14 1.53 7.90
N VAL A 21 6.53 0.73 8.91
CA VAL A 21 7.47 1.14 9.97
C VAL A 21 8.87 1.40 9.38
N GLY A 22 9.33 0.52 8.49
CA GLY A 22 10.63 0.65 7.81
C GLY A 22 10.73 1.93 6.98
N ALA A 23 9.77 2.17 6.09
CA ALA A 23 9.77 3.34 5.22
C ALA A 23 9.45 4.64 5.98
N GLY A 24 8.56 4.61 6.96
CA GLY A 24 8.14 5.80 7.70
C GLY A 24 9.15 6.20 8.78
N ILE A 25 9.34 5.36 9.79
CA ILE A 25 10.05 5.78 11.01
C ILE A 25 11.56 5.87 10.76
N PHE A 26 12.17 4.88 10.10
CA PHE A 26 13.63 4.89 9.92
C PHE A 26 14.11 5.91 8.87
N VAL A 27 13.38 6.10 7.77
CA VAL A 27 13.76 7.06 6.73
C VAL A 27 13.47 8.50 7.19
N LEU A 28 12.26 8.75 7.71
CA LEU A 28 11.85 10.10 8.10
C LEU A 28 12.62 10.58 9.34
N SER A 29 12.90 9.69 10.30
CA SER A 29 13.73 10.04 11.47
C SER A 29 15.17 10.34 11.07
N GLY A 30 15.71 9.72 10.02
CA GLY A 30 17.04 10.03 9.49
C GLY A 30 17.15 11.46 8.93
N VAL A 31 16.13 11.93 8.24
CA VAL A 31 16.08 13.31 7.70
C VAL A 31 15.67 14.32 8.79
N ALA A 32 14.79 13.92 9.71
CA ALA A 32 14.28 14.75 10.78
C ALA A 32 15.31 15.01 11.89
N ALA A 33 16.20 14.04 12.17
CA ALA A 33 17.28 14.18 13.15
C ALA A 33 18.18 15.38 12.87
N GLY A 34 18.37 15.75 11.60
CA GLY A 34 19.17 16.92 11.21
C GLY A 34 18.42 18.25 11.24
N LYS A 35 17.09 18.27 11.44
CA LYS A 35 16.24 19.45 11.19
C LYS A 35 15.49 19.98 12.42
N ALA A 36 14.78 19.17 13.21
CA ALA A 36 13.97 19.72 14.30
C ALA A 36 13.37 18.64 15.23
N CYS A 37 13.71 18.75 16.53
CA CYS A 37 12.83 18.82 17.71
C CYS A 37 11.63 17.85 17.93
N PRO A 38 11.18 17.70 19.20
CA PRO A 38 10.02 16.91 19.65
C PRO A 38 8.68 17.13 18.92
N ALA A 39 8.56 18.15 18.06
CA ALA A 39 7.41 18.38 17.20
C ALA A 39 7.18 17.22 16.19
N VAL A 40 8.23 16.51 15.78
CA VAL A 40 8.12 15.35 14.88
C VAL A 40 7.32 14.21 15.51
N MET A 41 7.50 13.98 16.82
CA MET A 41 6.69 12.99 17.56
C MET A 41 5.21 13.36 17.55
N LEU A 42 4.89 14.65 17.72
CA LEU A 42 3.51 15.14 17.72
C LEU A 42 2.85 14.97 16.33
N ALA A 43 3.60 15.23 15.26
CA ALA A 43 3.14 15.02 13.89
C ALA A 43 2.90 13.53 13.58
N PHE A 44 3.74 12.63 14.08
CA PHE A 44 3.57 11.18 13.91
C PHE A 44 2.29 10.66 14.58
N VAL A 45 1.94 11.17 15.76
CA VAL A 45 0.69 10.78 16.45
C VAL A 45 -0.54 11.21 15.64
N ILE A 46 -0.55 12.44 15.12
CA ILE A 46 -1.67 12.94 14.30
C ILE A 46 -1.76 12.14 12.99
N ALA A 47 -0.62 11.87 12.34
CA ALA A 47 -0.57 11.06 11.13
C ALA A 47 -1.09 9.63 11.36
N ALA A 48 -0.76 9.00 12.49
CA ALA A 48 -1.24 7.66 12.84
C ALA A 48 -2.77 7.61 13.00
N ILE A 49 -3.37 8.64 13.61
CA ILE A 49 -4.83 8.72 13.74
C ILE A 49 -5.51 8.81 12.37
N LEU A 50 -4.95 9.63 11.47
CA LEU A 50 -5.45 9.74 10.09
C LEU A 50 -5.31 8.40 9.35
N GLU A 51 -4.17 7.73 9.47
CA GLU A 51 -3.89 6.44 8.84
C GLU A 51 -4.87 5.34 9.28
N ILE A 52 -5.26 5.29 10.56
CA ILE A 52 -6.28 4.34 11.02
C ILE A 52 -7.61 4.55 10.28
N LEU A 53 -8.01 5.80 10.07
CA LEU A 53 -9.25 6.13 9.37
C LEU A 53 -9.16 5.82 7.86
N LEU A 54 -8.00 6.10 7.25
CA LEU A 54 -7.71 5.73 5.86
C LEU A 54 -7.69 4.20 5.69
N GLY A 55 -7.07 3.49 6.61
CA GLY A 55 -6.99 2.03 6.62
C GLY A 55 -8.37 1.38 6.74
N LEU A 56 -9.28 1.97 7.51
CA LEU A 56 -10.67 1.50 7.60
C LEU A 56 -11.42 1.68 6.27
N CYS A 57 -11.26 2.82 5.61
CA CYS A 57 -11.81 3.06 4.27
C CYS A 57 -11.23 2.07 3.24
N TYR A 58 -9.94 1.77 3.33
CA TYR A 58 -9.29 0.79 2.46
C TYR A 58 -9.77 -0.65 2.76
N ALA A 59 -10.03 -0.98 4.03
CA ALA A 59 -10.56 -2.28 4.45
C ALA A 59 -11.98 -2.52 3.92
N GLU A 60 -12.85 -1.50 3.95
CA GLU A 60 -14.17 -1.52 3.31
C GLU A 60 -14.05 -1.87 1.81
N LEU A 61 -13.13 -1.19 1.11
CA LEU A 61 -12.92 -1.38 -0.31
C LEU A 61 -12.32 -2.77 -0.64
N ALA A 62 -11.34 -3.22 0.15
CA ALA A 62 -10.69 -4.52 0.00
C ALA A 62 -11.67 -5.69 0.22
N SER A 63 -12.61 -5.52 1.16
CA SER A 63 -13.66 -6.52 1.44
C SER A 63 -14.66 -6.64 0.28
N ARG A 64 -14.95 -5.55 -0.43
CA ARG A 64 -15.84 -5.54 -1.60
C ARG A 64 -15.18 -6.09 -2.87
N TYR A 65 -13.87 -5.94 -3.02
CA TYR A 65 -13.14 -6.31 -4.24
C TYR A 65 -11.92 -7.20 -3.96
N PRO A 66 -12.11 -8.50 -3.62
CA PRO A 66 -11.03 -9.43 -3.29
C PRO A 66 -10.38 -10.02 -4.55
N ARG A 67 -9.85 -9.17 -5.45
CA ARG A 67 -9.15 -9.58 -6.67
C ARG A 67 -7.74 -9.01 -6.68
N ALA A 68 -6.75 -9.88 -6.93
CA ALA A 68 -5.34 -9.49 -7.02
C ALA A 68 -5.14 -8.42 -8.10
N GLY A 69 -4.89 -7.15 -7.71
CA GLY A 69 -4.74 -5.99 -8.60
C GLY A 69 -5.12 -4.63 -7.97
N GLY A 70 -5.68 -4.61 -6.76
CA GLY A 70 -5.85 -3.39 -5.97
C GLY A 70 -6.74 -2.32 -6.62
N ALA A 71 -6.52 -1.05 -6.26
CA ALA A 71 -7.30 0.10 -6.71
C ALA A 71 -7.42 0.22 -8.24
N MET A 72 -6.45 -0.32 -9.00
CA MET A 72 -6.50 -0.35 -10.46
C MET A 72 -7.64 -1.21 -11.02
N LYS A 73 -8.07 -2.26 -10.29
CA LYS A 73 -9.19 -3.12 -10.70
C LYS A 73 -10.55 -2.56 -10.32
N VAL A 74 -10.61 -1.70 -9.31
CA VAL A 74 -11.84 -1.05 -8.85
C VAL A 74 -12.40 -0.06 -9.87
N ASN A 75 -11.55 0.56 -10.70
CA ASN A 75 -11.95 1.70 -11.56
C ASN A 75 -11.90 1.43 -13.08
N ASN A 76 -11.89 0.18 -13.55
CA ASN A 76 -11.79 -0.10 -14.99
C ASN A 76 -13.15 -0.10 -15.74
N ARG A 77 -14.18 0.58 -15.23
CA ARG A 77 -15.53 0.59 -15.85
C ARG A 77 -15.99 1.95 -16.41
N SER A 78 -15.25 3.06 -16.24
CA SER A 78 -15.76 4.37 -16.74
C SER A 78 -14.73 5.38 -17.24
N ILE A 79 -13.42 5.19 -17.02
CA ILE A 79 -12.41 6.12 -17.54
C ILE A 79 -11.75 5.51 -18.78
N VAL A 80 -12.35 5.75 -19.94
CA VAL A 80 -11.78 5.37 -21.26
C VAL A 80 -10.66 6.35 -21.63
N PRO A 81 -9.70 5.99 -22.52
CA PRO A 81 -8.27 6.03 -22.20
C PRO A 81 -7.44 6.99 -23.09
N SER A 82 -6.26 7.40 -22.62
CA SER A 82 -5.07 7.68 -23.45
C SER A 82 -3.93 8.21 -22.58
N SER A 83 -2.70 7.73 -22.80
CA SER A 83 -1.42 8.29 -22.28
C SER A 83 -0.84 7.76 -20.96
N SER A 84 -0.82 6.45 -20.72
CA SER A 84 0.41 5.75 -20.24
C SER A 84 0.20 4.24 -20.03
N SER A 85 0.68 3.48 -21.00
CA SER A 85 1.36 2.17 -20.83
C SER A 85 0.72 1.09 -19.95
N THR A 86 0.04 0.13 -20.58
CA THR A 86 0.26 -1.30 -20.31
C THR A 86 -0.12 -2.12 -21.54
N SER A 87 0.88 -2.29 -22.41
CA SER A 87 0.87 -3.28 -23.47
C SER A 87 0.65 -4.66 -22.86
N CYS A 88 -0.51 -5.24 -23.12
CA CYS A 88 -0.81 -6.62 -22.80
C CYS A 88 -0.31 -7.47 -23.98
N ASP A 89 0.98 -7.81 -23.98
CA ASP A 89 1.50 -8.88 -24.83
C ASP A 89 1.05 -10.23 -24.21
N PRO A 90 0.27 -11.06 -24.92
CA PRO A 90 -0.27 -12.31 -24.39
C PRO A 90 0.79 -13.41 -24.17
N ARG A 91 2.09 -13.13 -24.43
CA ARG A 91 3.16 -14.13 -24.40
C ARG A 91 4.29 -13.85 -23.41
N LYS A 92 4.24 -12.75 -22.64
CA LYS A 92 5.24 -12.44 -21.61
C LYS A 92 4.56 -12.32 -20.25
N ARG A 93 4.48 -13.47 -19.56
CA ARG A 93 4.68 -13.62 -18.10
C ARG A 93 4.42 -12.32 -17.32
N CYS A 94 3.16 -12.06 -16.96
CA CYS A 94 2.85 -11.21 -15.82
C CYS A 94 3.32 -11.96 -14.57
N THR A 95 4.60 -11.83 -14.24
CA THR A 95 5.10 -12.09 -12.89
C THR A 95 4.59 -10.98 -12.00
N VAL A 96 3.91 -11.38 -10.94
CA VAL A 96 3.92 -10.64 -9.67
C VAL A 96 5.33 -10.64 -9.10
#